data_AF-A0A7C1VUH9-F1
#
_entry.id   AF-A0A7C1VUH9-F1
#
_cell.length_a   1.000
_cell.length_b   1.000
_cell.length_c   1.000
_cell.angle_alpha   90.00
_cell.angle_beta   90.00
_cell.angle_gamma   90.00
#
_symmetry.space_group_name_H-M   'P 1'
#
loop_
_entity.id
_entity.type
_entity.pdbx_description
1 polymer ?
#
loop_
_entity_poly.entity_id
_entity_poly.type
_entity_poly.pdbx_seq_one_letter_code
_entity_poly.pdbx_strand_id
1 'polypeptide(L)'
;MKKSFLVYHDQKEVFDELSDDEAGKLIKAMLSYAVDGKCKQSSPLLNLVIIPIKQQMDRNKKKYEDTVKRRSEAGKIGGIASAKSRWGVNKSKQSLKSSTIVSKVTDKDKDKVKVIHKYNSLKSLTNEVVNDVAQHYSVNPKSVFLVRENLVGWCQAKGRVYKNYKAALQNWVRKEMQSGSIKKIEKAPDFDVPKISKEQRLKNIENIKEMKSKLLT
;
A
#
# COMPACT_ATOMS: atom_id res chain seq x y z
N MET A 1 30.29 12.25 3.62
CA MET A 1 29.80 13.60 3.26
C MET A 1 28.70 13.49 2.22
N LYS A 2 27.73 14.40 2.21
CA LYS A 2 26.64 14.37 1.21
C LYS A 2 27.21 14.77 -0.16
N LYS A 3 26.90 14.02 -1.22
CA LYS A 3 27.43 14.26 -2.58
C LYS A 3 26.65 15.30 -3.38
N SER A 4 25.50 15.75 -2.86
CA SER A 4 24.60 16.68 -3.53
C SER A 4 23.87 17.56 -2.53
N PHE A 5 23.46 18.74 -2.97
CA PHE A 5 22.53 19.62 -2.25
C PHE A 5 21.29 19.86 -3.13
N LEU A 6 20.23 20.40 -2.52
CA LEU A 6 18.96 20.65 -3.20
C LEU A 6 18.78 22.16 -3.35
N VAL A 7 18.37 22.57 -4.55
CA VAL A 7 17.85 23.91 -4.87
C VAL A 7 16.35 23.75 -5.07
N TYR A 8 15.56 24.64 -4.52
CA TYR A 8 14.10 24.56 -4.56
C TYR A 8 13.53 25.49 -5.64
N HIS A 9 12.33 25.18 -6.12
CA HIS A 9 11.69 25.94 -7.20
C HIS A 9 11.30 27.36 -6.80
N ASP A 10 11.05 27.61 -5.52
CA ASP A 10 10.80 28.96 -4.95
C ASP A 10 12.00 29.90 -5.14
N GLN A 11 13.21 29.36 -5.27
CA GLN A 11 14.41 30.14 -5.51
C GLN A 11 14.52 30.60 -6.97
N LYS A 12 13.66 30.10 -7.89
CA LYS A 12 13.68 30.48 -9.30
C LYS A 12 13.52 31.99 -9.49
N GLU A 13 12.58 32.61 -8.77
CA GLU A 13 12.31 34.05 -8.85
C GLU A 13 13.58 34.87 -8.53
N VAL A 14 14.38 34.41 -7.56
CA VAL A 14 15.66 35.03 -7.21
C VAL A 14 16.66 34.93 -8.36
N PHE A 15 16.69 33.80 -9.08
CA PHE A 15 17.59 33.63 -10.21
C PHE A 15 17.14 34.41 -11.45
N ASP A 16 15.83 34.57 -11.66
CA ASP A 16 15.29 35.32 -12.79
C ASP A 16 15.57 36.84 -12.69
N GLU A 17 15.67 37.37 -11.46
CA GLU A 17 15.99 38.79 -11.18
C GLU A 17 17.50 39.10 -11.26
N LEU A 18 18.36 38.07 -11.31
CA LEU A 18 19.80 38.24 -11.36
C LEU A 18 20.28 38.17 -12.81
N SER A 19 21.33 38.94 -13.13
CA SER A 19 22.06 38.74 -14.38
C SER A 19 22.74 37.37 -14.41
N ASP A 20 23.00 36.81 -15.59
CA ASP A 20 23.66 35.50 -15.74
C ASP A 20 25.01 35.43 -14.99
N ASP A 21 25.76 36.53 -14.99
CA ASP A 21 27.04 36.64 -14.26
C ASP A 21 26.86 36.57 -12.75
N GLU A 22 25.81 37.21 -12.21
CA GLU A 22 25.48 37.21 -10.79
C GLU A 22 24.90 35.86 -10.35
N ALA A 23 24.00 35.27 -11.15
CA ALA A 23 23.49 33.93 -10.94
C ALA A 23 24.64 32.91 -10.92
N GLY A 24 25.62 33.03 -11.84
CA GLY A 24 26.83 32.21 -11.86
C GLY A 24 27.68 32.37 -10.59
N LYS A 25 27.87 33.60 -10.11
CA LYS A 25 28.58 33.88 -8.84
C LYS A 25 27.84 33.28 -7.64
N LEU A 26 26.52 33.36 -7.63
CA LEU A 26 25.66 32.80 -6.58
C LEU A 26 25.73 31.27 -6.56
N ILE A 27 25.68 30.60 -7.72
CA ILE A 27 25.80 29.14 -7.81
C ILE A 27 27.17 28.66 -7.30
N LYS A 28 28.25 29.34 -7.71
CA LYS A 28 29.60 29.05 -7.18
C LYS A 28 29.65 29.19 -5.66
N ALA A 29 29.01 30.21 -5.11
CA ALA A 29 28.86 30.42 -3.68
C ALA A 29 28.19 29.25 -2.96
N MET A 30 27.07 28.79 -3.52
CA MET A 30 26.27 27.69 -2.97
C MET A 30 27.09 26.40 -2.97
N LEU A 31 27.83 26.14 -4.05
CA LEU A 31 28.72 25.00 -4.16
C LEU A 31 29.84 25.05 -3.13
N SER A 32 30.55 26.18 -3.01
CA SER A 32 31.58 26.36 -1.97
C SER A 32 31.02 26.18 -0.57
N TYR A 33 29.80 26.63 -0.32
CA TYR A 33 29.15 26.41 0.97
C TYR A 33 28.78 24.95 1.21
N ALA A 34 28.29 24.25 0.19
CA ALA A 34 27.94 22.84 0.28
C ALA A 34 29.15 21.95 0.61
N VAL A 35 30.33 22.31 0.10
CA VAL A 35 31.58 21.57 0.30
C VAL A 35 32.29 22.05 1.58
N ASP A 36 32.66 23.32 1.64
CA ASP A 36 33.58 23.83 2.68
C ASP A 36 32.87 24.54 3.83
N GLY A 37 31.54 24.74 3.74
CA GLY A 37 30.78 25.56 4.70
C GLY A 37 31.11 27.05 4.63
N LYS A 38 31.87 27.48 3.62
CA LYS A 38 32.31 28.86 3.43
C LYS A 38 31.70 29.44 2.17
N CYS A 39 31.18 30.66 2.28
CA CYS A 39 30.87 31.47 1.10
C CYS A 39 31.96 32.52 0.94
N LYS A 40 32.58 32.55 -0.23
CA LYS A 40 33.28 33.74 -0.72
C LYS A 40 32.38 34.39 -1.75
N GLN A 41 31.84 35.57 -1.45
CA GLN A 41 31.10 36.39 -2.41
C GLN A 41 31.70 37.77 -2.44
N SER A 42 31.74 38.35 -3.63
CA SER A 42 32.37 39.64 -3.89
C SER A 42 31.45 40.83 -3.66
N SER A 43 30.12 40.65 -3.75
CA SER A 43 29.14 41.74 -3.66
C SER A 43 28.26 41.64 -2.41
N PRO A 44 27.96 42.76 -1.72
CA PRO A 44 27.03 42.80 -0.58
C PRO A 44 25.62 42.27 -0.89
N LEU A 45 25.09 42.52 -2.10
CA LEU A 45 23.77 42.05 -2.51
C LEU A 45 23.68 40.52 -2.54
N LEU A 46 24.62 39.84 -3.21
CA LEU A 46 24.68 38.38 -3.24
C LEU A 46 24.89 37.77 -1.84
N ASN A 47 25.58 38.47 -0.95
CA ASN A 47 25.70 38.06 0.45
C ASN A 47 24.37 38.09 1.20
N LEU A 48 23.48 39.03 0.88
CA LEU A 48 22.15 39.08 1.47
C LEU A 48 21.26 37.95 0.90
N VAL A 49 21.26 37.80 -0.43
CA VAL A 49 20.46 36.81 -1.16
C VAL A 49 20.78 35.38 -0.73
N ILE A 50 22.04 35.08 -0.44
CA ILE A 50 22.45 33.72 -0.08
C ILE A 50 22.09 33.32 1.36
N ILE A 51 21.78 34.26 2.26
CA ILE A 51 21.43 33.96 3.67
C ILE A 51 20.25 32.99 3.78
N PRO A 52 19.07 33.25 3.19
CA PRO A 52 17.94 32.32 3.28
C PRO A 52 18.26 30.95 2.67
N ILE A 53 19.09 30.92 1.64
CA ILE A 53 19.51 29.71 0.94
C ILE A 53 20.43 28.87 1.84
N LYS A 54 21.40 29.50 2.53
CA LYS A 54 22.26 28.85 3.53
C LYS A 54 21.44 28.23 4.66
N GLN A 55 20.51 29.00 5.23
CA GLN A 55 19.64 28.50 6.30
C GLN A 55 18.85 27.28 5.85
N GLN A 56 18.37 27.27 4.60
CA GLN A 56 17.68 26.11 4.03
C GLN A 56 18.62 24.92 3.83
N MET A 57 19.84 25.14 3.35
CA MET A 57 20.87 24.10 3.22
C MET A 57 21.23 23.49 4.58
N ASP A 58 21.37 24.30 5.63
CA ASP A 58 21.63 23.84 7.00
C ASP A 58 20.49 23.00 7.57
N ARG A 59 19.24 23.46 7.41
CA ARG A 59 18.05 22.67 7.77
C ARG A 59 18.04 21.31 7.07
N ASN A 60 18.37 21.29 5.79
CA ASN A 60 18.44 20.08 4.99
C ASN A 60 19.58 19.15 5.41
N LYS A 61 20.74 19.73 5.77
CA LYS A 61 21.88 18.98 6.29
C LYS A 61 21.53 18.31 7.61
N LYS A 62 20.98 19.05 8.56
CA LYS A 62 20.53 18.51 9.86
C LYS A 62 19.50 17.39 9.69
N LYS A 63 18.47 17.60 8.87
CA LYS A 63 17.44 16.58 8.58
C LYS A 63 18.05 15.30 7.99
N TYR A 64 19.04 15.44 7.10
CA TYR A 64 19.75 14.31 6.52
C TYR A 64 20.55 13.55 7.59
N GLU A 65 21.33 14.26 8.41
CA GLU A 65 22.14 13.67 9.47
C GLU A 65 21.27 12.92 10.50
N ASP A 66 20.15 13.49 10.92
CA ASP A 66 19.20 12.84 11.81
C ASP A 66 18.60 11.58 11.20
N THR A 67 18.33 11.61 9.89
CA THR A 67 17.83 10.44 9.15
C THR A 67 18.89 9.34 9.08
N VAL A 68 20.15 9.69 8.83
CA VAL A 68 21.27 8.75 8.81
C VAL A 68 21.46 8.10 10.18
N LYS A 69 21.48 8.89 11.28
CA LYS A 69 21.60 8.37 12.64
C LYS A 69 20.50 7.38 12.97
N ARG A 70 19.23 7.79 12.78
CA ARG A 70 18.06 6.94 13.05
C ARG A 70 18.10 5.63 12.26
N ARG A 71 18.47 5.69 10.98
CA ARG A 71 18.57 4.48 10.14
C ARG A 71 19.74 3.59 10.54
N SER A 72 20.86 4.17 10.94
CA SER A 72 22.02 3.44 11.46
C SER A 72 21.66 2.68 12.74
N GLU A 73 21.01 3.35 13.70
CA GLU A 73 20.54 2.75 14.96
C GLU A 73 19.53 1.64 14.71
N ALA A 74 18.51 1.89 13.88
CA ALA A 74 17.53 0.88 13.51
C ALA A 74 18.18 -0.32 12.80
N GLY A 75 19.18 -0.07 11.94
CA GLY A 75 19.98 -1.10 11.29
C GLY A 75 20.80 -1.93 12.28
N LYS A 76 21.44 -1.29 13.28
CA LYS A 76 22.16 -1.97 14.35
C LYS A 76 21.24 -2.86 15.18
N ILE A 77 20.09 -2.33 15.61
CA ILE A 77 19.09 -3.08 16.38
C ILE A 77 18.56 -4.26 15.57
N GLY A 78 18.20 -4.04 14.30
CA GLY A 78 17.74 -5.10 13.40
C GLY A 78 18.80 -6.16 13.13
N GLY A 79 20.07 -5.76 13.00
CA GLY A 79 21.21 -6.66 12.85
C GLY A 79 21.41 -7.55 14.07
N ILE A 80 21.36 -6.98 15.28
CA ILE A 80 21.45 -7.73 16.55
C ILE A 80 20.27 -8.71 16.68
N ALA A 81 19.04 -8.27 16.40
CA ALA A 81 17.86 -9.12 16.45
C ALA A 81 17.96 -10.29 15.45
N SER A 82 18.45 -10.02 14.24
CA SER A 82 18.68 -11.04 13.21
C SER A 82 19.79 -12.02 13.64
N ALA A 83 20.89 -11.53 14.20
CA ALA A 83 21.97 -12.37 14.71
C ALA A 83 21.47 -13.29 15.84
N LYS A 84 20.69 -12.76 16.79
CA LYS A 84 20.07 -13.55 17.88
C LYS A 84 19.11 -14.62 17.35
N SER A 85 18.36 -14.32 16.29
CA SER A 85 17.50 -15.29 15.61
C SER A 85 18.29 -16.35 14.84
N ARG A 86 19.45 -16.02 14.27
CA ARG A 86 20.31 -16.93 13.49
C ARG A 86 21.15 -17.85 14.37
N TRP A 87 21.67 -17.32 15.48
CA TRP A 87 22.58 -18.05 16.39
C TRP A 87 21.81 -18.85 17.45
N GLY A 88 20.50 -19.02 17.28
CA GLY A 88 19.77 -20.05 17.98
C GLY A 88 19.64 -19.82 19.49
N VAL A 89 19.16 -18.65 19.92
CA VAL A 89 18.38 -18.62 21.17
C VAL A 89 16.96 -19.08 20.84
N ASN A 90 16.83 -20.33 20.41
CA ASN A 90 15.56 -21.02 20.22
C ASN A 90 15.42 -22.04 21.35
N LYS A 91 14.77 -21.65 22.45
CA LYS A 91 13.84 -22.57 23.10
C LYS A 91 12.61 -22.63 22.21
N SER A 92 12.55 -23.74 21.46
CA SER A 92 11.38 -24.38 20.87
C SER A 92 10.21 -23.49 20.39
N LYS A 93 9.97 -23.52 19.08
CA LYS A 93 8.68 -24.00 18.54
C LYS A 93 8.81 -24.21 17.02
N GLN A 94 8.77 -25.49 16.70
CA GLN A 94 8.62 -26.11 15.39
C GLN A 94 7.50 -25.42 14.59
N SER A 95 7.79 -24.98 13.37
CA SER A 95 6.78 -24.54 12.41
C SER A 95 6.96 -25.27 11.10
N LEU A 96 5.88 -25.93 10.71
CA LEU A 96 5.69 -26.65 9.46
C LEU A 96 5.93 -25.77 8.23
N LYS A 97 6.49 -26.42 7.22
CA LYS A 97 6.69 -25.98 5.85
C LYS A 97 5.32 -25.72 5.18
N SER A 98 5.18 -24.61 4.46
CA SER A 98 4.16 -24.48 3.42
C SER A 98 4.58 -23.45 2.35
N SER A 99 5.01 -24.01 1.21
CA SER A 99 4.85 -23.56 -0.19
C SER A 99 5.10 -22.10 -0.55
N THR A 100 6.30 -21.84 -1.08
CA THR A 100 6.63 -20.70 -1.95
C THR A 100 6.46 -21.13 -3.42
N ILE A 101 5.58 -20.45 -4.17
CA ILE A 101 5.58 -20.53 -5.63
C ILE A 101 6.83 -19.79 -6.13
N VAL A 102 7.71 -20.55 -6.78
CA VAL A 102 8.91 -20.05 -7.46
C VAL A 102 8.48 -19.50 -8.82
N SER A 103 8.70 -18.21 -9.04
CA SER A 103 8.89 -17.67 -10.39
C SER A 103 10.34 -17.21 -10.48
N LYS A 104 11.15 -18.03 -11.14
CA LYS A 104 12.55 -17.79 -11.46
C LYS A 104 12.61 -16.80 -12.62
N VAL A 105 13.10 -15.60 -12.36
CA VAL A 105 13.74 -14.76 -13.38
C VAL A 105 15.06 -14.31 -12.76
N THR A 106 16.15 -14.80 -13.35
CA THR A 106 17.50 -14.31 -13.12
C THR A 106 17.63 -12.94 -13.76
N ASP A 107 17.99 -11.93 -12.97
CA ASP A 107 19.09 -11.04 -13.31
C ASP A 107 19.58 -10.26 -12.09
N LYS A 108 20.89 -10.07 -12.04
CA LYS A 108 21.62 -9.39 -10.97
C LYS A 108 21.38 -7.88 -11.10
N ASP A 109 20.58 -7.30 -10.21
CA ASP A 109 20.78 -5.92 -9.79
C ASP A 109 20.30 -5.69 -8.36
N LYS A 110 21.17 -5.10 -7.54
CA LYS A 110 20.92 -4.79 -6.12
C LYS A 110 20.08 -3.51 -5.99
N ASP A 111 18.91 -3.49 -6.61
CA ASP A 111 17.90 -2.49 -6.27
C ASP A 111 17.20 -2.91 -4.98
N LYS A 112 17.26 -2.06 -3.95
CA LYS A 112 16.45 -2.23 -2.75
C LYS A 112 14.99 -1.91 -3.10
N VAL A 113 14.34 -2.83 -3.81
CA VAL A 113 12.89 -2.84 -3.99
C VAL A 113 12.27 -2.89 -2.60
N LYS A 114 11.62 -1.79 -2.21
CA LYS A 114 10.83 -1.72 -0.98
C LYS A 114 9.69 -2.71 -1.17
N VAL A 115 9.80 -3.92 -0.61
CA VAL A 115 8.77 -4.95 -0.74
C VAL A 115 7.48 -4.39 -0.12
N ILE A 116 6.57 -3.90 -0.96
CA ILE A 116 5.26 -3.43 -0.54
C ILE A 116 4.45 -4.68 -0.24
N HIS A 117 4.27 -4.98 1.05
CA HIS A 117 3.39 -6.06 1.45
C HIS A 117 1.94 -5.68 1.14
N LYS A 118 1.45 -6.19 -0.01
CA LYS A 118 0.04 -6.09 -0.41
C LYS A 118 -0.81 -6.61 0.75
N TYR A 119 -1.72 -5.78 1.23
CA TYR A 119 -2.63 -6.02 2.36
C TYR A 119 -2.09 -5.85 3.79
N ASN A 120 -1.02 -5.08 4.02
CA ASN A 120 -0.50 -4.83 5.38
C ASN A 120 -1.23 -3.71 6.16
N SER A 121 -2.32 -3.15 5.63
CA SER A 121 -3.08 -2.07 6.30
C SER A 121 -4.58 -2.32 6.25
N LEU A 122 -5.32 -1.83 7.23
CA LEU A 122 -6.79 -1.95 7.22
C LEU A 122 -7.43 -1.29 5.99
N LYS A 123 -6.85 -0.19 5.49
CA LYS A 123 -7.29 0.51 4.27
C LYS A 123 -7.22 -0.35 3.01
N SER A 124 -6.47 -1.45 3.04
CA SER A 124 -6.32 -2.36 1.91
C SER A 124 -7.48 -3.36 1.75
N LEU A 125 -8.38 -3.46 2.73
CA LEU A 125 -9.61 -4.27 2.63
C LEU A 125 -10.72 -3.47 1.95
N THR A 126 -10.55 -3.25 0.66
CA THR A 126 -11.59 -2.65 -0.19
C THR A 126 -12.74 -3.63 -0.42
N ASN A 127 -13.87 -3.12 -0.94
CA ASN A 127 -15.02 -3.96 -1.28
C ASN A 127 -14.68 -5.00 -2.38
N GLU A 128 -13.70 -4.72 -3.23
CA GLU A 128 -13.16 -5.68 -4.21
C GLU A 128 -12.57 -6.91 -3.51
N VAL A 129 -11.76 -6.72 -2.47
CA VAL A 129 -11.16 -7.81 -1.70
C VAL A 129 -12.23 -8.63 -0.98
N VAL A 130 -13.32 -7.99 -0.53
CA VAL A 130 -14.48 -8.67 0.07
C VAL A 130 -15.16 -9.56 -0.97
N ASN A 131 -15.40 -9.04 -2.19
CA ASN A 131 -15.99 -9.81 -3.28
C ASN A 131 -15.11 -10.97 -3.72
N ASP A 132 -13.79 -10.77 -3.85
CA ASP A 132 -12.81 -11.84 -4.13
C ASP A 132 -12.93 -12.99 -3.13
N VAL A 133 -12.97 -12.66 -1.84
CA VAL A 133 -13.06 -13.65 -0.76
C VAL A 133 -14.42 -14.34 -0.78
N ALA A 134 -15.50 -13.61 -1.05
CA ALA A 134 -16.83 -14.18 -1.17
C ALA A 134 -16.94 -15.18 -2.31
N GLN A 135 -16.37 -14.86 -3.48
CA GLN A 135 -16.31 -15.77 -4.63
C GLN A 135 -15.47 -17.01 -4.31
N HIS A 136 -14.28 -16.83 -3.72
CA HIS A 136 -13.38 -17.93 -3.35
C HIS A 136 -14.05 -18.97 -2.45
N TYR A 137 -14.87 -18.53 -1.48
CA TYR A 137 -15.59 -19.43 -0.57
C TYR A 137 -17.01 -19.77 -1.03
N SER A 138 -17.47 -19.21 -2.16
CA SER A 138 -18.84 -19.31 -2.66
C SER A 138 -19.88 -18.95 -1.59
N VAL A 139 -19.65 -17.83 -0.90
CA VAL A 139 -20.51 -17.31 0.17
C VAL A 139 -21.12 -15.97 -0.23
N ASN A 140 -22.17 -15.55 0.47
CA ASN A 140 -22.80 -14.26 0.22
C ASN A 140 -21.81 -13.10 0.48
N PRO A 141 -21.60 -12.17 -0.46
CA PRO A 141 -20.72 -11.02 -0.24
C PRO A 141 -21.07 -10.19 1.00
N LYS A 142 -22.36 -10.08 1.34
CA LYS A 142 -22.81 -9.35 2.53
C LYS A 142 -22.32 -9.98 3.83
N SER A 143 -22.22 -11.31 3.91
CA SER A 143 -21.72 -11.96 5.12
C SER A 143 -20.22 -11.72 5.29
N VAL A 144 -19.44 -11.75 4.20
CA VAL A 144 -18.00 -11.43 4.22
C VAL A 144 -17.76 -9.97 4.60
N PHE A 145 -18.62 -9.05 4.15
CA PHE A 145 -18.59 -7.65 4.57
C PHE A 145 -18.77 -7.52 6.09
N LEU A 146 -19.75 -8.22 6.68
CA LEU A 146 -19.96 -8.18 8.13
C LEU A 146 -18.75 -8.74 8.89
N VAL A 147 -18.13 -9.81 8.39
CA VAL A 147 -16.90 -10.37 8.98
C VAL A 147 -15.73 -9.38 8.90
N ARG A 148 -15.64 -8.59 7.82
CA ARG A 148 -14.66 -7.49 7.72
C ARG A 148 -14.88 -6.46 8.83
N GLU A 149 -16.11 -6.00 9.03
CA GLU A 149 -16.42 -5.01 10.07
C GLU A 149 -16.06 -5.54 11.46
N ASN A 150 -16.39 -6.80 11.75
CA ASN A 150 -16.03 -7.44 13.01
C ASN A 150 -14.51 -7.53 13.19
N LEU A 151 -13.76 -7.87 12.13
CA LEU A 151 -12.31 -7.90 12.14
C LEU A 151 -11.71 -6.51 12.41
N VAL A 152 -12.23 -5.46 11.74
CA VAL A 152 -11.79 -4.07 11.92
C VAL A 152 -12.04 -3.62 13.36
N GLY A 153 -13.26 -3.82 13.86
CA GLY A 153 -13.65 -3.45 15.23
C GLY A 153 -12.83 -4.18 16.28
N TRP A 154 -12.57 -5.48 16.09
CA TRP A 154 -11.70 -6.25 16.99
C TRP A 154 -10.25 -5.75 16.98
N CYS A 155 -9.71 -5.42 15.80
CA CYS A 155 -8.38 -4.83 15.67
C CYS A 155 -8.27 -3.48 16.40
N GLN A 156 -9.29 -2.63 16.28
CA GLN A 156 -9.34 -1.33 16.94
C GLN A 156 -9.48 -1.47 18.46
N ALA A 157 -10.39 -2.33 18.94
CA ALA A 157 -10.65 -2.50 20.37
C ALA A 157 -9.52 -3.24 21.12
N LYS A 158 -8.85 -4.20 20.47
CA LYS A 158 -7.79 -5.01 21.09
C LYS A 158 -6.37 -4.58 20.70
N GLY A 159 -6.22 -3.54 19.86
CA GLY A 159 -4.92 -3.07 19.38
C GLY A 159 -4.13 -4.11 18.59
N ARG A 160 -4.83 -5.06 17.93
CA ARG A 160 -4.20 -6.19 17.23
C ARG A 160 -3.91 -5.81 15.78
N VAL A 161 -2.70 -6.14 15.33
CA VAL A 161 -2.23 -5.84 13.97
C VAL A 161 -1.89 -7.14 13.25
N TYR A 162 -2.35 -7.28 12.02
CA TYR A 162 -2.04 -8.42 11.16
C TYR A 162 -1.02 -8.02 10.09
N LYS A 163 -0.08 -8.93 9.79
CA LYS A 163 0.90 -8.75 8.69
C LYS A 163 0.23 -8.77 7.31
N ASN A 164 -0.93 -9.43 7.19
CA ASN A 164 -1.74 -9.50 5.98
C ASN A 164 -3.22 -9.58 6.38
N TYR A 165 -3.94 -8.49 6.16
CA TYR A 165 -5.34 -8.39 6.51
C TYR A 165 -6.27 -9.19 5.58
N LYS A 166 -5.88 -9.46 4.32
CA LYS A 166 -6.66 -10.34 3.41
C LYS A 166 -6.66 -11.78 3.94
N ALA A 167 -5.49 -12.27 4.36
CA ALA A 167 -5.38 -13.60 4.97
C ALA A 167 -6.12 -13.68 6.32
N ALA A 168 -6.06 -12.61 7.13
CA ALA A 168 -6.84 -12.52 8.37
C ALA A 168 -8.34 -12.62 8.09
N LEU A 169 -8.85 -11.85 7.12
CA LEU A 169 -10.25 -11.89 6.69
C LEU A 169 -10.67 -13.31 6.26
N GLN A 170 -9.87 -13.97 5.42
CA GLN A 170 -10.15 -15.35 4.99
C GLN A 170 -10.22 -16.34 6.16
N ASN A 171 -9.33 -16.21 7.15
CA ASN A 171 -9.35 -17.07 8.34
C ASN A 171 -10.59 -16.83 9.20
N TRP A 172 -11.02 -15.57 9.34
CA TRP A 172 -12.25 -15.23 10.06
C TRP A 172 -13.48 -15.76 9.35
N VAL A 173 -13.56 -15.61 8.02
CA VAL A 173 -14.65 -16.19 7.21
C VAL A 173 -14.69 -17.72 7.39
N ARG A 174 -13.54 -18.39 7.32
CA ARG A 174 -13.46 -19.85 7.55
C ARG A 174 -13.98 -20.24 8.94
N LYS A 175 -13.66 -19.46 9.97
CA LYS A 175 -14.12 -19.70 11.33
C LYS A 175 -15.65 -19.57 11.45
N GLU A 176 -16.22 -18.54 10.82
CA GLU A 176 -17.67 -18.31 10.78
C GLU A 176 -18.43 -19.36 9.94
N MET A 177 -17.77 -19.96 8.94
CA MET A 177 -18.29 -21.12 8.22
C MET A 177 -18.30 -22.37 9.10
N GLN A 178 -17.25 -22.58 9.91
CA GLN A 178 -17.17 -23.71 10.85
C GLN A 178 -18.18 -23.60 12.01
N SER A 179 -18.51 -22.38 12.45
CA SER A 179 -19.56 -22.16 13.46
C SER A 179 -20.98 -22.26 12.89
N GLY A 180 -21.14 -22.39 11.56
CA GLY A 180 -22.44 -22.42 10.90
C GLY A 180 -23.11 -21.05 10.71
N SER A 181 -22.46 -19.96 11.11
CA SER A 181 -22.95 -18.59 10.95
C SER A 181 -23.05 -18.18 9.48
N ILE A 182 -22.14 -18.70 8.64
CA ILE A 182 -22.11 -18.44 7.18
C ILE A 182 -22.31 -19.75 6.43
N LYS A 183 -23.37 -19.79 5.61
CA LYS A 183 -23.67 -20.91 4.71
C LYS A 183 -23.07 -20.67 3.33
N LYS A 184 -22.60 -21.75 2.71
CA LYS A 184 -22.19 -21.75 1.31
C LYS A 184 -23.43 -21.59 0.44
N ILE A 185 -23.34 -20.76 -0.60
CA ILE A 185 -24.38 -20.64 -1.61
C ILE A 185 -24.23 -21.87 -2.50
N GLU A 186 -25.15 -22.83 -2.36
CA GLU A 186 -25.32 -23.87 -3.36
C GLU A 186 -25.91 -23.20 -4.61
N LYS A 187 -25.23 -23.35 -5.75
CA LYS A 187 -25.84 -22.97 -7.03
C LYS A 187 -27.05 -23.86 -7.23
N ALA A 188 -28.19 -23.26 -7.57
CA ALA A 188 -29.35 -24.03 -8.02
C ALA A 188 -28.89 -24.96 -9.15
N PRO A 189 -29.31 -26.24 -9.15
CA PRO A 189 -29.00 -27.13 -10.24
C PRO A 189 -29.46 -26.51 -11.56
N ASP A 190 -28.61 -26.59 -12.59
CA ASP A 190 -29.01 -26.19 -13.94
C ASP A 190 -30.09 -27.17 -14.40
N PHE A 191 -31.34 -26.73 -14.38
CA PHE A 191 -32.41 -27.44 -15.02
C PHE A 191 -32.25 -27.26 -16.53
N ASP A 192 -32.27 -28.36 -17.29
CA ASP A 192 -32.32 -28.31 -18.74
C ASP A 192 -33.70 -27.81 -19.18
N VAL A 193 -33.87 -26.49 -19.14
CA VAL A 193 -35.10 -25.83 -19.59
C VAL A 193 -34.98 -25.72 -21.11
N PRO A 194 -35.89 -26.35 -21.88
CA PRO A 194 -35.89 -26.21 -23.32
C PRO A 194 -35.91 -24.73 -23.71
N LYS A 195 -35.00 -24.32 -24.60
CA LYS A 195 -34.97 -22.93 -25.10
C LYS A 195 -36.21 -22.68 -25.98
N ILE A 196 -37.29 -22.23 -25.37
CA ILE A 196 -38.52 -21.83 -26.07
C ILE A 196 -38.21 -20.64 -26.98
N SER A 197 -38.69 -20.67 -28.23
CA SER A 197 -38.55 -19.58 -29.20
C SER A 197 -39.24 -18.30 -28.70
N LYS A 198 -38.81 -17.13 -29.18
CA LYS A 198 -39.42 -15.83 -28.78
C LYS A 198 -40.93 -15.79 -29.06
N GLU A 199 -41.35 -16.36 -30.19
CA GLU A 199 -42.76 -16.44 -30.59
C GLU A 199 -43.58 -17.33 -29.66
N GLN A 200 -43.05 -18.52 -29.33
CA GLN A 200 -43.72 -19.44 -28.43
C GLN A 200 -43.81 -18.88 -27.00
N ARG A 201 -42.84 -18.07 -26.57
CA ARG A 201 -42.91 -17.32 -25.31
C ARG A 201 -44.03 -16.29 -25.31
N LEU A 202 -44.16 -15.52 -26.40
CA LEU A 202 -45.21 -14.50 -26.52
C LEU A 202 -46.59 -15.13 -26.49
N LYS A 203 -46.77 -16.23 -27.23
CA LYS A 203 -48.00 -17.01 -27.26
C LYS A 203 -48.37 -17.56 -25.88
N ASN A 204 -47.40 -18.08 -25.12
CA ASN A 204 -47.64 -18.55 -23.76
C ASN A 204 -48.08 -17.41 -22.82
N ILE A 205 -47.49 -16.20 -22.96
CA ILE A 205 -47.88 -15.03 -22.16
C ILE A 205 -49.31 -14.59 -22.50
N GLU A 206 -49.67 -14.55 -23.77
CA GLU A 206 -51.04 -14.21 -24.22
C GLU A 206 -52.06 -15.21 -23.71
N ASN A 207 -51.76 -16.52 -23.82
CA ASN A 207 -52.62 -17.57 -23.30
C ASN A 207 -52.82 -17.45 -21.78
N ILE A 208 -51.75 -17.16 -21.01
CA ILE A 208 -51.86 -16.94 -19.56
C ILE A 208 -52.72 -15.70 -19.25
N LYS A 209 -52.57 -14.62 -20.02
CA LYS A 209 -53.36 -13.41 -19.89
C LYS A 209 -54.85 -13.68 -20.14
N GLU A 210 -55.15 -14.46 -21.17
CA GLU A 210 -56.51 -14.85 -21.53
C GLU A 210 -57.16 -15.78 -20.49
N MET A 211 -56.42 -16.79 -20.02
CA MET A 211 -56.87 -17.67 -18.94
C MET A 211 -57.14 -16.89 -17.66
N LYS A 212 -56.27 -15.93 -17.32
CA LYS A 212 -56.46 -15.07 -16.14
C LYS A 212 -57.70 -14.19 -16.28
N SER A 213 -57.98 -13.63 -17.46
CA SER A 213 -59.20 -12.85 -17.68
C SER A 213 -60.47 -13.70 -17.58
N LYS A 214 -60.45 -14.94 -18.08
CA LYS A 214 -61.58 -15.88 -18.00
C LYS A 214 -61.88 -16.37 -16.58
N LEU A 215 -60.89 -16.37 -15.69
CA LEU A 215 -61.06 -16.70 -14.27
C LEU A 215 -61.52 -15.50 -13.41
N LEU A 216 -61.42 -14.29 -13.96
CA LEU A 216 -61.82 -13.03 -13.31
C LEU A 216 -63.19 -12.52 -13.80
N THR A 217 -63.82 -13.23 -14.74
CA THR A 217 -65.20 -13.01 -15.22
C THR A 217 -66.14 -14.03 -14.59
#